data_AF-A0A818EKX3-F1
#
_entry.id   AF-A0A818EKX3-F1
#
_cell.length_a   1.000
_cell.length_b   1.000
_cell.length_c   1.000
_cell.angle_alpha   90.00
_cell.angle_beta   90.00
_cell.angle_gamma   90.00
#
_symmetry.space_group_name_H-M   'P 1'
#
loop_
_entity.id
_entity.type
_entity.pdbx_description
1 polymer ?
#
loop_
_entity_poly.entity_id
_entity_poly.type
_entity_poly.pdbx_seq_one_letter_code
_entity_poly.pdbx_strand_id
1 'polypeptide(L)'
;MATYAKTFCELHTQHNELFSDRAQRWIDDARKCLQMALVPFVRPFNNGNCQKIRERAFDSYKPCYIIPYPEVASICHMTRRDWLRIFWTLKTAFIASAPIAYSSLQNIVDTFNECSMDTEANDFGHIFKEFKLTIDLIDTPWDNLNKDQSDQIAVRIAHQIARIALAPPQRWGWYAYGIPLTSMQHSPTGYKQMTIELLVADLPGIVNETLVPPVNITNVEFNEIIMRIENAVIKGNLLIQIDNGTYYVSQMTYCLDAKCYATTENYSAPPYAPKNGSNNNAYCFSIIFFFLFTCFFCILIRFTALY
;
A
#
# COMPACT_ATOMS: atom_id res chain seq x y z
N MET A 1 18.15 13.92 1.96
CA MET A 1 18.43 13.63 0.54
C MET A 1 19.80 12.99 0.33
N ALA A 2 20.89 13.55 0.89
CA ALA A 2 22.24 12.97 0.77
C ALA A 2 22.35 11.54 1.35
N THR A 3 21.84 11.29 2.57
CA THR A 3 21.81 9.95 3.16
C THR A 3 21.04 8.95 2.30
N TYR A 4 19.85 9.34 1.83
CA TYR A 4 19.04 8.54 0.93
C TYR A 4 19.78 8.17 -0.37
N ALA A 5 20.38 9.17 -1.05
CA ALA A 5 21.12 8.92 -2.30
C ALA A 5 22.36 8.04 -2.08
N LYS A 6 23.03 8.20 -0.93
CA LYS A 6 24.15 7.35 -0.52
C LYS A 6 23.71 5.90 -0.30
N THR A 7 22.66 5.68 0.50
CA THR A 7 22.11 4.33 0.74
C THR A 7 21.66 3.66 -0.55
N PHE A 8 21.01 4.40 -1.45
CA PHE A 8 20.63 3.91 -2.77
C PHE A 8 21.85 3.42 -3.58
N CYS A 9 22.94 4.19 -3.59
CA CYS A 9 24.17 3.79 -4.27
C CYS A 9 24.87 2.60 -3.61
N GLU A 10 24.86 2.52 -2.27
CA GLU A 10 25.47 1.42 -1.52
C GLU A 10 24.77 0.09 -1.77
N LEU A 11 23.42 0.09 -1.76
CA LEU A 11 22.63 -1.12 -2.02
C LEU A 11 22.90 -1.70 -3.41
N HIS A 12 23.05 -0.85 -4.42
CA HIS A 12 23.42 -1.32 -5.76
C HIS A 12 24.78 -2.01 -5.79
N THR A 13 25.78 -1.42 -5.13
CA THR A 13 27.12 -2.03 -5.07
C THR A 13 27.10 -3.36 -4.30
N GLN A 14 26.35 -3.42 -3.19
CA GLN A 14 26.27 -4.61 -2.34
C GLN A 14 25.52 -5.77 -3.00
N HIS A 15 24.57 -5.49 -3.88
CA HIS A 15 23.70 -6.49 -4.51
C HIS A 15 23.94 -6.63 -6.01
N ASN A 16 25.06 -6.12 -6.54
CA ASN A 16 25.36 -6.11 -7.98
C ASN A 16 25.23 -7.52 -8.60
N GLU A 17 25.74 -8.52 -7.90
CA GLU A 17 25.70 -9.95 -8.26
C GLU A 17 24.29 -10.54 -8.41
N LEU A 18 23.23 -9.88 -7.90
CA LEU A 18 21.86 -10.33 -8.07
C LEU A 18 21.29 -9.98 -9.45
N PHE A 19 21.91 -9.05 -10.17
CA PHE A 19 21.38 -8.50 -11.41
C PHE A 19 22.03 -9.15 -12.63
N SER A 20 21.24 -9.38 -13.69
CA SER A 20 21.80 -9.77 -14.99
C SER A 20 22.76 -8.70 -15.54
N ASP A 21 23.67 -9.07 -16.45
CA ASP A 21 24.58 -8.12 -17.11
C ASP A 21 23.85 -6.94 -17.79
N ARG A 22 22.62 -7.18 -18.26
CA ARG A 22 21.77 -6.14 -18.84
C ARG A 22 21.23 -5.21 -17.74
N ALA A 23 20.76 -5.77 -16.63
CA ALA A 23 20.28 -5.00 -15.48
C ALA A 23 21.39 -4.18 -14.83
N GLN A 24 22.60 -4.75 -14.65
CA GLN A 24 23.76 -4.02 -14.12
C GLN A 24 24.11 -2.79 -14.97
N ARG A 25 24.20 -2.97 -16.30
CA ARG A 25 24.48 -1.86 -17.24
C ARG A 25 23.43 -0.76 -17.14
N TRP A 26 22.15 -1.12 -17.17
CA TRP A 26 21.09 -0.14 -17.01
C TRP A 26 21.13 0.57 -15.66
N ILE A 27 21.41 -0.13 -14.55
CA ILE A 27 21.55 0.50 -13.22
C ILE A 27 22.62 1.59 -13.26
N ASP A 28 23.78 1.28 -13.83
CA ASP A 28 24.90 2.23 -13.91
C ASP A 28 24.57 3.43 -14.81
N ASP A 29 23.93 3.20 -15.95
CA ASP A 29 23.51 4.25 -16.87
C ASP A 29 22.40 5.13 -16.28
N ALA A 30 21.40 4.53 -15.64
CA ALA A 30 20.34 5.24 -14.94
C ALA A 30 20.91 6.11 -13.81
N ARG A 31 21.83 5.57 -13.01
CA ARG A 31 22.53 6.34 -11.95
C ARG A 31 23.30 7.51 -12.52
N LYS A 32 24.03 7.31 -13.62
CA LYS A 32 24.77 8.38 -14.30
C LYS A 32 23.83 9.45 -14.84
N CYS A 33 22.73 9.06 -15.47
CA CYS A 33 21.69 9.98 -15.95
C CYS A 33 21.13 10.83 -14.80
N LEU A 34 20.76 10.20 -13.68
CA LEU A 34 20.25 10.88 -12.48
C LEU A 34 21.25 11.89 -11.91
N GLN A 35 22.53 11.51 -11.83
CA GLN A 35 23.59 12.41 -11.36
C GLN A 35 23.77 13.60 -12.31
N MET A 36 23.80 13.34 -13.63
CA MET A 36 23.96 14.38 -14.65
C MET A 36 22.78 15.36 -14.67
N ALA A 37 21.55 14.89 -14.42
CA ALA A 37 20.37 15.74 -14.35
C ALA A 37 20.43 16.80 -13.23
N LEU A 38 21.22 16.53 -12.18
CA LEU A 38 21.42 17.42 -11.03
C LEU A 38 22.63 18.35 -11.17
N VAL A 39 23.57 18.07 -12.07
CA VAL A 39 24.78 18.90 -12.29
C VAL A 39 24.46 20.39 -12.44
N PRO A 40 23.43 20.81 -13.20
CA PRO A 40 23.08 22.23 -13.30
C PRO A 40 22.66 22.87 -11.98
N PHE A 41 22.22 22.11 -10.97
CA PHE A 41 21.68 22.68 -9.73
C PHE A 41 22.67 22.66 -8.57
N VAL A 42 23.73 21.85 -8.66
CA VAL A 42 24.75 21.69 -7.60
C VAL A 42 26.06 22.42 -7.90
N ARG A 43 26.21 22.97 -9.11
CA ARG A 43 27.42 23.74 -9.48
C ARG A 43 27.46 25.08 -8.73
N PRO A 44 28.66 25.56 -8.34
CA PRO A 44 28.82 26.77 -7.53
C PRO A 44 28.20 28.05 -8.12
N PHE A 45 28.08 28.10 -9.46
CA PHE A 45 27.55 29.26 -10.18
C PHE A 45 26.02 29.23 -10.36
N ASN A 46 25.36 28.18 -9.89
CA ASN A 46 23.91 28.04 -9.94
C ASN A 46 23.33 28.08 -8.53
N ASN A 47 22.42 29.03 -8.29
CA ASN A 47 21.72 29.20 -7.01
C ASN A 47 20.57 28.19 -6.85
N GLY A 48 20.88 26.90 -7.02
CA GLY A 48 19.94 25.83 -6.73
C GLY A 48 19.68 25.78 -5.22
N ASN A 49 18.42 26.00 -4.81
CA ASN A 49 18.04 25.75 -3.42
C ASN A 49 17.65 24.28 -3.24
N CYS A 50 17.59 23.81 -1.98
CA CYS A 50 17.27 22.42 -1.66
C CYS A 50 15.95 21.94 -2.28
N GLN A 51 14.97 22.84 -2.43
CA GLN A 51 13.68 22.52 -3.03
C GLN A 51 13.82 22.24 -4.54
N LYS A 52 14.47 23.12 -5.30
CA LYS A 52 14.70 22.94 -6.74
C LYS A 52 15.56 21.70 -7.05
N ILE A 53 16.56 21.44 -6.21
CA ILE A 53 17.38 20.22 -6.32
C ILE A 53 16.49 18.98 -6.11
N ARG A 54 15.60 19.04 -5.10
CA ARG A 54 14.68 17.94 -4.80
C ARG A 54 13.69 17.68 -5.93
N GLU A 55 13.04 18.73 -6.43
CA GLU A 55 12.11 18.66 -7.55
C GLU A 55 12.79 18.09 -8.79
N ARG A 56 13.93 18.66 -9.18
CA ARG A 56 14.69 18.17 -10.33
C ARG A 56 15.12 16.70 -10.19
N ALA A 57 15.51 16.29 -8.99
CA ALA A 57 15.89 14.90 -8.74
C ALA A 57 14.72 13.97 -9.10
N PHE A 58 13.52 14.21 -8.57
CA PHE A 58 12.37 13.36 -8.84
C PHE A 58 11.89 13.44 -10.28
N ASP A 59 11.87 14.63 -10.88
CA ASP A 59 11.48 14.80 -12.29
C ASP A 59 12.41 14.02 -13.25
N SER A 60 13.65 13.75 -12.83
CA SER A 60 14.61 13.01 -13.64
C SER A 60 14.47 11.49 -13.55
N TYR A 61 13.70 10.94 -12.59
CA TYR A 61 13.67 9.49 -12.34
C TYR A 61 13.11 8.71 -13.53
N LYS A 62 11.85 8.99 -13.86
CA LYS A 62 11.16 8.35 -14.97
C LYS A 62 11.92 8.43 -16.30
N PRO A 63 12.37 9.62 -16.80
CA PRO A 63 13.10 9.67 -18.06
C PRO A 63 14.43 8.91 -17.99
N CYS A 64 15.16 9.00 -16.87
CA CYS A 64 16.42 8.26 -16.70
C CYS A 64 16.22 6.74 -16.55
N TYR A 65 15.04 6.27 -16.16
CA TYR A 65 14.73 4.84 -16.12
C TYR A 65 14.30 4.29 -17.47
N ILE A 66 13.50 5.06 -18.23
CA ILE A 66 12.98 4.61 -19.52
C ILE A 66 14.07 4.72 -20.60
N ILE A 67 14.78 5.84 -20.69
CA ILE A 67 15.86 6.04 -21.68
C ILE A 67 16.98 6.85 -21.02
N PRO A 68 17.91 6.19 -20.30
CA PRO A 68 19.06 6.88 -19.72
C PRO A 68 19.89 7.61 -20.79
N TYR A 69 20.08 6.96 -21.95
CA TYR A 69 20.78 7.45 -23.14
C TYR A 69 20.21 6.78 -24.41
N PRO A 70 20.37 7.38 -25.61
CA PRO A 70 19.80 6.86 -26.86
C PRO A 70 20.18 5.41 -27.23
N GLU A 71 21.34 4.93 -26.76
CA GLU A 71 21.84 3.58 -27.07
C GLU A 71 21.68 2.57 -25.91
N VAL A 72 21.12 3.00 -24.79
CA VAL A 72 20.96 2.16 -23.60
C VAL A 72 19.60 1.50 -23.61
N ALA A 73 19.57 0.19 -23.32
CA ALA A 73 18.34 -0.56 -23.23
C ALA A 73 17.42 0.03 -22.15
N SER A 74 16.16 0.28 -22.52
CA SER A 74 15.14 0.74 -21.59
C SER A 74 14.92 -0.26 -20.45
N ILE A 75 14.53 0.22 -19.27
CA ILE A 75 14.01 -0.65 -18.21
C ILE A 75 12.80 -1.48 -18.70
N CYS A 76 12.04 -0.97 -19.69
CA CYS A 76 10.91 -1.67 -20.28
C CYS A 76 11.32 -2.92 -21.07
N HIS A 77 12.59 -3.09 -21.41
CA HIS A 77 13.11 -4.26 -22.11
C HIS A 77 13.83 -5.24 -21.16
N MET A 78 13.70 -5.04 -19.85
CA MET A 78 14.19 -5.96 -18.84
C MET A 78 13.23 -7.12 -18.61
N THR A 79 13.77 -8.21 -18.07
CA THR A 79 12.91 -9.27 -17.53
C THR A 79 12.17 -8.75 -16.29
N ARG A 80 10.93 -9.20 -16.08
CA ARG A 80 10.16 -8.87 -14.86
C ARG A 80 10.91 -9.26 -13.59
N ARG A 81 11.70 -10.33 -13.63
CA ARG A 81 12.54 -10.78 -12.51
C ARG A 81 13.65 -9.77 -12.18
N ASP A 82 14.40 -9.31 -13.17
CA ASP A 82 15.42 -8.27 -12.97
C ASP A 82 14.78 -7.00 -12.41
N TRP A 83 13.61 -6.63 -12.91
CA TRP A 83 12.84 -5.50 -12.38
C TRP A 83 12.47 -5.69 -10.90
N LEU A 84 11.92 -6.86 -10.53
CA LEU A 84 11.58 -7.17 -9.14
C LEU A 84 12.82 -7.14 -8.25
N ARG A 85 13.94 -7.71 -8.70
CA ARG A 85 15.22 -7.67 -7.97
C ARG A 85 15.68 -6.23 -7.75
N ILE A 86 15.63 -5.37 -8.77
CA ILE A 86 15.94 -3.94 -8.66
C ILE A 86 15.01 -3.26 -7.65
N PHE A 87 13.70 -3.42 -7.81
CA PHE A 87 12.68 -2.83 -6.95
C PHE A 87 12.89 -3.19 -5.47
N TRP A 88 13.00 -4.48 -5.16
CA TRP A 88 13.13 -4.97 -3.78
C TRP A 88 14.49 -4.65 -3.17
N THR A 89 15.56 -4.60 -3.96
CA THR A 89 16.88 -4.15 -3.50
C THR A 89 16.82 -2.70 -3.07
N LEU A 90 16.26 -1.84 -3.91
CA LEU A 90 16.14 -0.41 -3.66
C LEU A 90 15.13 -0.08 -2.57
N LYS A 91 14.20 -1.00 -2.29
CA LYS A 91 13.16 -0.82 -1.28
C LYS A 91 13.70 -0.39 0.09
N THR A 92 14.80 -0.98 0.51
CA THR A 92 15.38 -0.73 1.83
C THR A 92 15.93 0.70 1.97
N ALA A 93 16.43 1.32 0.89
CA ALA A 93 16.79 2.74 0.88
C ALA A 93 15.58 3.65 1.07
N PHE A 94 14.40 3.24 0.61
CA PHE A 94 13.18 4.01 0.75
C PHE A 94 12.69 4.00 2.22
N ILE A 95 12.72 2.87 2.92
CA ILE A 95 12.25 2.80 4.33
C ILE A 95 13.03 3.76 5.25
N ALA A 96 14.32 4.00 4.98
CA ALA A 96 15.16 4.91 5.75
C ALA A 96 14.80 6.41 5.60
N SER A 97 13.89 6.78 4.69
CA SER A 97 13.51 8.18 4.44
C SER A 97 12.07 8.31 3.92
N ALA A 98 11.08 8.05 4.78
CA ALA A 98 9.66 7.93 4.43
C ALA A 98 9.07 8.96 3.42
N PRO A 99 9.36 10.28 3.48
CA PRO A 99 8.82 11.24 2.49
C PRO A 99 9.49 11.14 1.11
N ILE A 100 10.76 10.71 1.06
CA ILE A 100 11.54 10.54 -0.19
C ILE A 100 11.29 9.16 -0.79
N ALA A 101 11.06 8.18 0.09
CA ALA A 101 10.66 6.81 -0.20
C ALA A 101 9.51 6.76 -1.20
N TYR A 102 8.46 7.52 -0.89
CA TYR A 102 7.22 7.47 -1.61
C TYR A 102 7.38 8.05 -3.03
N SER A 103 7.88 9.29 -3.18
CA SER A 103 8.02 9.89 -4.51
C SER A 103 8.95 9.08 -5.42
N SER A 104 10.01 8.49 -4.85
CA SER A 104 10.93 7.63 -5.59
C SER A 104 10.28 6.34 -6.06
N LEU A 105 9.49 5.71 -5.19
CA LEU A 105 8.77 4.48 -5.48
C LEU A 105 7.60 4.70 -6.44
N GLN A 106 6.87 5.80 -6.29
CA GLN A 106 5.83 6.21 -7.23
C GLN A 106 6.41 6.35 -8.63
N ASN A 107 7.60 6.96 -8.79
CA ASN A 107 8.27 7.01 -10.09
C ASN A 107 8.60 5.63 -10.65
N ILE A 108 8.95 4.64 -9.81
CA ILE A 108 9.20 3.27 -10.24
C ILE A 108 7.90 2.59 -10.70
N VAL A 109 6.79 2.77 -9.95
CA VAL A 109 5.46 2.28 -10.32
C VAL A 109 4.94 2.95 -11.60
N ASP A 110 5.08 4.27 -11.73
CA ASP A 110 4.69 5.01 -12.93
C ASP A 110 5.49 4.56 -14.15
N THR A 111 6.78 4.22 -13.95
CA THR A 111 7.61 3.63 -14.99
C THR A 111 7.12 2.22 -15.36
N PHE A 112 6.73 1.40 -14.39
CA PHE A 112 6.11 0.10 -14.64
C PHE A 112 4.86 0.23 -15.51
N ASN A 113 3.98 1.17 -15.15
CA ASN A 113 2.74 1.43 -15.86
C ASN A 113 2.97 1.86 -17.31
N GLU A 114 4.00 2.65 -17.57
CA GLU A 114 4.37 3.07 -18.92
C GLU A 114 4.97 1.93 -19.75
N CYS A 115 5.79 1.08 -19.13
CA CYS A 115 6.39 -0.07 -19.80
C CYS A 115 5.38 -1.16 -20.20
N SER A 116 4.10 -1.03 -19.83
CA SER A 116 3.05 -2.02 -20.11
C SER A 116 3.49 -3.44 -19.74
N MET A 117 4.22 -3.59 -18.63
CA MET A 117 4.57 -4.90 -18.08
C MET A 117 3.33 -5.60 -17.49
N ASP A 118 2.14 -5.40 -18.06
CA ASP A 118 0.86 -5.84 -17.54
C ASP A 118 0.52 -7.29 -17.98
N THR A 119 1.17 -7.81 -19.02
CA THR A 119 0.74 -9.06 -19.70
C THR A 119 1.25 -10.38 -19.11
N GLU A 120 2.14 -10.39 -18.11
CA GLU A 120 2.71 -11.62 -17.52
C GLU A 120 2.62 -11.66 -15.98
N ALA A 121 1.70 -10.91 -15.37
CA ALA A 121 1.56 -10.89 -13.90
C ALA A 121 1.19 -12.27 -13.30
N ASN A 122 0.58 -13.15 -14.10
CA ASN A 122 0.29 -14.53 -13.71
C ASN A 122 1.55 -15.37 -13.48
N ASP A 123 2.65 -15.13 -14.21
CA ASP A 123 3.84 -15.98 -14.13
C ASP A 123 4.56 -15.87 -12.77
N PHE A 124 4.36 -14.74 -12.08
CA PHE A 124 4.98 -14.46 -10.78
C PHE A 124 3.99 -14.55 -9.61
N GLY A 125 2.73 -14.95 -9.86
CA GLY A 125 1.69 -15.06 -8.84
C GLY A 125 2.02 -16.02 -7.68
N HIS A 126 3.04 -16.85 -7.83
CA HIS A 126 3.54 -17.79 -6.82
C HIS A 126 4.62 -17.20 -5.88
N ILE A 127 5.20 -16.04 -6.22
CA ILE A 127 6.23 -15.33 -5.43
C ILE A 127 5.87 -13.85 -5.18
N PHE A 128 4.81 -13.36 -5.80
CA PHE A 128 4.36 -11.98 -5.69
C PHE A 128 2.82 -11.93 -5.76
N LYS A 129 2.19 -11.14 -4.88
CA LYS A 129 0.76 -10.86 -4.87
C LYS A 129 0.53 -9.38 -4.66
N GLU A 130 -0.51 -8.89 -5.30
CA GLU A 130 -0.94 -7.50 -5.21
C GLU A 130 -2.41 -7.41 -4.83
N PHE A 131 -2.69 -6.48 -3.92
CA PHE A 131 -3.98 -6.27 -3.31
C PHE A 131 -4.37 -4.81 -3.39
N LYS A 132 -5.63 -4.56 -3.71
CA LYS A 132 -6.26 -3.26 -3.50
C LYS A 132 -7.08 -3.33 -2.21
N LEU A 133 -6.75 -2.47 -1.25
CA LEU A 133 -7.39 -2.37 0.05
C LEU A 133 -8.26 -1.12 0.11
N THR A 134 -9.53 -1.28 0.46
CA THR A 134 -10.40 -0.17 0.84
C THR A 134 -10.34 0.00 2.35
N ILE A 135 -10.01 1.21 2.77
CA ILE A 135 -9.87 1.57 4.18
C ILE A 135 -10.97 2.55 4.53
N ASP A 136 -11.74 2.22 5.56
CA ASP A 136 -12.70 3.10 6.20
C ASP A 136 -11.99 3.94 7.27
N LEU A 137 -12.30 5.22 7.27
CA LEU A 137 -11.64 6.24 8.05
C LEU A 137 -12.53 6.57 9.26
N ILE A 138 -12.19 6.04 10.43
CA ILE A 138 -13.08 6.05 11.60
C ILE A 138 -12.94 7.35 12.40
N ASP A 139 -11.76 7.58 12.98
CA ASP A 139 -11.50 8.69 13.91
C ASP A 139 -10.26 9.47 13.48
N THR A 140 -10.32 10.16 12.35
CA THR A 140 -9.16 10.90 11.83
C THR A 140 -9.62 12.27 11.32
N PRO A 141 -8.85 13.34 11.53
CA PRO A 141 -9.16 14.65 10.97
C PRO A 141 -8.71 14.72 9.49
N TRP A 142 -9.67 14.83 8.57
CA TRP A 142 -9.44 14.64 7.12
C TRP A 142 -9.40 15.89 6.28
N ASP A 143 -9.98 16.98 6.75
CA ASP A 143 -10.41 18.06 5.85
C ASP A 143 -9.26 18.84 5.19
N ASN A 144 -8.00 18.47 5.45
CA ASN A 144 -6.80 19.12 4.90
C ASN A 144 -5.63 18.16 4.60
N LEU A 145 -5.85 16.85 4.43
CA LEU A 145 -4.73 15.97 4.07
C LEU A 145 -4.28 16.22 2.64
N ASN A 146 -3.02 16.62 2.49
CA ASN A 146 -2.38 16.65 1.18
C ASN A 146 -1.93 15.24 0.76
N LYS A 147 -1.47 15.11 -0.49
CA LYS A 147 -1.01 13.85 -1.07
C LYS A 147 0.09 13.20 -0.21
N ASP A 148 1.16 13.95 0.10
CA ASP A 148 2.28 13.46 0.91
C ASP A 148 1.85 12.91 2.29
N GLN A 149 0.86 13.53 2.93
CA GLN A 149 0.32 13.05 4.21
C GLN A 149 -0.49 11.77 4.04
N SER A 150 -1.34 11.71 3.01
CA SER A 150 -2.14 10.51 2.68
C SER A 150 -1.24 9.30 2.39
N ASP A 151 -0.13 9.55 1.69
CA ASP A 151 0.85 8.53 1.34
C ASP A 151 1.62 8.01 2.56
N GLN A 152 2.00 8.90 3.48
CA GLN A 152 2.62 8.50 4.74
C GLN A 152 1.68 7.65 5.59
N ILE A 153 0.39 7.99 5.61
CA ILE A 153 -0.64 7.20 6.28
C ILE A 153 -0.75 5.81 5.64
N ALA A 154 -0.80 5.73 4.31
CA ALA A 154 -0.88 4.46 3.58
C ALA A 154 0.29 3.53 3.90
N VAL A 155 1.52 4.05 3.91
CA VAL A 155 2.72 3.28 4.27
C VAL A 155 2.66 2.76 5.71
N ARG A 156 2.21 3.59 6.67
CA ARG A 156 2.08 3.18 8.08
C ARG A 156 0.99 2.12 8.26
N ILE A 157 -0.14 2.25 7.58
CA ILE A 157 -1.22 1.26 7.57
C ILE A 157 -0.70 -0.08 7.05
N ALA A 158 -0.05 -0.07 5.89
CA ALA A 158 0.54 -1.27 5.32
C ALA A 158 1.61 -1.90 6.22
N HIS A 159 2.41 -1.08 6.91
CA HIS A 159 3.38 -1.57 7.90
C HIS A 159 2.67 -2.33 9.03
N GLN A 160 1.53 -1.83 9.52
CA GLN A 160 0.76 -2.52 10.56
C GLN A 160 0.11 -3.80 10.04
N ILE A 161 -0.49 -3.78 8.84
CA ILE A 161 -1.04 -4.98 8.19
C ILE A 161 0.06 -6.03 8.04
N ALA A 162 1.22 -5.62 7.53
CA ALA A 162 2.38 -6.48 7.42
C ALA A 162 2.80 -7.06 8.77
N ARG A 163 2.85 -6.28 9.85
CA ARG A 163 3.17 -6.83 11.18
C ARG A 163 2.13 -7.84 11.68
N ILE A 164 0.86 -7.65 11.35
CA ILE A 164 -0.23 -8.54 11.76
C ILE A 164 -0.21 -9.84 10.95
N ALA A 165 0.01 -9.75 9.63
CA ALA A 165 -0.10 -10.89 8.72
C ALA A 165 1.22 -11.60 8.45
N LEU A 166 2.31 -10.83 8.36
CA LEU A 166 3.67 -11.30 8.13
C LEU A 166 4.34 -11.43 9.51
N ALA A 167 4.06 -12.55 10.17
CA ALA A 167 4.88 -12.96 11.30
C ALA A 167 6.34 -13.06 10.83
N PRO A 168 7.34 -12.67 11.66
CA PRO A 168 8.74 -12.92 11.35
C PRO A 168 8.93 -14.38 10.91
N PRO A 169 9.64 -14.62 9.80
CA PRO A 169 11.00 -14.09 9.59
C PRO A 169 11.14 -13.13 8.39
N GLN A 170 12.34 -12.55 8.26
CA GLN A 170 12.82 -11.60 7.23
C GLN A 170 12.70 -12.06 5.75
N ARG A 171 12.03 -13.20 5.50
CA ARG A 171 11.85 -13.82 4.19
C ARG A 171 10.88 -13.05 3.29
N TRP A 172 9.88 -12.41 3.89
CA TRP A 172 8.78 -11.79 3.16
C TRP A 172 8.98 -10.28 3.02
N GLY A 173 8.78 -9.79 1.80
CA GLY A 173 8.76 -8.36 1.49
C GLY A 173 7.32 -7.88 1.34
N TRP A 174 7.02 -6.68 1.83
CA TRP A 174 5.73 -6.02 1.55
C TRP A 174 5.95 -4.58 1.16
N TYR A 175 5.13 -4.01 0.29
CA TYR A 175 5.19 -2.60 -0.07
C TYR A 175 3.76 -2.09 -0.23
N ALA A 176 3.52 -0.82 0.06
CA ALA A 176 2.23 -0.24 -0.26
C ALA A 176 2.34 1.22 -0.63
N TYR A 177 1.37 1.66 -1.41
CA TYR A 177 1.21 3.06 -1.77
C TYR A 177 -0.27 3.45 -1.77
N GLY A 178 -0.53 4.70 -1.40
CA GLY A 178 -1.87 5.27 -1.52
C GLY A 178 -2.16 5.58 -2.99
N ILE A 179 -3.33 5.18 -3.47
CA ILE A 179 -3.81 5.63 -4.78
C ILE A 179 -4.19 7.12 -4.62
N PRO A 180 -3.68 8.03 -5.48
CA PRO A 180 -4.05 9.44 -5.42
C PRO A 180 -5.57 9.61 -5.46
N LEU A 181 -6.12 10.18 -4.38
CA LEU A 181 -7.55 10.32 -4.14
C LEU A 181 -8.19 11.28 -5.17
N THR A 182 -8.70 10.75 -6.28
CA THR A 182 -9.50 11.53 -7.23
C THR A 182 -10.99 11.55 -6.89
N SER A 183 -11.46 10.65 -6.01
CA SER A 183 -12.77 10.78 -5.36
C SER A 183 -12.79 10.05 -4.02
N MET A 184 -12.90 10.79 -2.91
CA MET A 184 -13.32 10.19 -1.64
C MET A 184 -14.76 9.75 -1.81
N GLN A 185 -14.99 8.44 -1.79
CA GLN A 185 -16.34 7.89 -1.76
C GLN A 185 -16.75 7.67 -0.30
N HIS A 186 -18.05 7.78 -0.05
CA HIS A 186 -18.61 7.40 1.24
C HIS A 186 -18.81 5.88 1.21
N SER A 187 -18.36 5.23 2.27
CA SER A 187 -18.70 3.84 2.56
C SER A 187 -20.23 3.73 2.70
N PRO A 188 -20.84 2.56 2.38
CA PRO A 188 -22.24 2.29 2.72
C PRO A 188 -22.55 2.48 4.21
N THR A 189 -21.53 2.46 5.07
CA THR A 189 -21.61 2.69 6.52
C THR A 189 -21.45 4.16 6.93
N GLY A 190 -21.22 5.07 5.98
CA GLY A 190 -21.11 6.52 6.19
C GLY A 190 -19.70 7.04 6.43
N TYR A 191 -18.69 6.18 6.56
CA TYR A 191 -17.29 6.60 6.70
C TYR A 191 -16.71 7.10 5.37
N LYS A 192 -15.77 8.06 5.42
CA LYS A 192 -14.92 8.37 4.25
C LYS A 192 -14.04 7.15 3.96
N GLN A 193 -13.69 6.96 2.69
CA GLN A 193 -12.84 5.85 2.26
C GLN A 193 -11.55 6.34 1.57
N MET A 194 -10.47 5.59 1.76
CA MET A 194 -9.26 5.68 0.95
C MET A 194 -8.90 4.31 0.39
N THR A 195 -8.09 4.31 -0.66
CA THR A 195 -7.60 3.07 -1.27
C THR A 195 -6.08 3.00 -1.19
N ILE A 196 -5.59 1.84 -0.78
CA ILE A 196 -4.17 1.51 -0.71
C ILE A 196 -3.93 0.29 -1.58
N GLU A 197 -2.90 0.33 -2.41
CA GLU A 197 -2.39 -0.87 -3.07
C GLU A 197 -1.25 -1.44 -2.22
N LEU A 198 -1.37 -2.72 -1.89
CA LEU A 198 -0.43 -3.49 -1.06
C LEU A 198 0.14 -4.62 -1.91
N LEU A 199 1.46 -4.67 -2.02
CA LEU A 199 2.25 -5.68 -2.70
C LEU A 199 2.93 -6.55 -1.64
N VAL A 200 2.88 -7.87 -1.79
CA VAL A 200 3.53 -8.84 -0.89
C VAL A 200 4.34 -9.83 -1.72
N ALA A 201 5.55 -10.17 -1.29
CA ALA A 201 6.52 -10.96 -2.05
C ALA A 201 7.34 -11.94 -1.21
N ASP A 202 7.72 -13.07 -1.81
CA ASP A 202 8.75 -13.98 -1.33
C ASP A 202 10.13 -13.52 -1.83
N LEU A 203 10.93 -12.88 -0.97
CA LEU A 203 12.21 -12.29 -1.36
C LEU A 203 13.21 -13.36 -1.86
N PRO A 204 13.39 -14.52 -1.19
CA PRO A 204 14.14 -15.64 -1.74
C PRO A 204 13.66 -16.12 -3.12
N GLY A 205 12.34 -16.16 -3.37
CA GLY A 205 11.80 -16.55 -4.67
C GLY A 205 12.16 -15.58 -5.79
N ILE A 206 12.34 -14.30 -5.46
CA ILE A 206 12.80 -13.26 -6.39
C ILE A 206 14.31 -13.35 -6.65
N VAL A 207 15.08 -13.69 -5.61
CA VAL A 207 16.55 -13.73 -5.67
C VAL A 207 17.06 -15.04 -6.29
N ASN A 208 16.60 -16.20 -5.83
CA ASN A 208 17.13 -17.50 -6.24
C ASN A 208 16.41 -18.08 -7.46
N GLU A 209 17.17 -18.41 -8.51
CA GLU A 209 16.67 -19.04 -9.75
C GLU A 209 16.24 -20.50 -9.55
N THR A 210 16.83 -21.19 -8.57
CA THR A 210 16.62 -22.62 -8.30
C THR A 210 15.47 -22.91 -7.33
N LEU A 211 14.95 -21.88 -6.65
CA LEU A 211 13.79 -22.01 -5.75
C LEU A 211 12.46 -21.82 -6.48
N VAL A 212 12.48 -21.54 -7.78
CA VAL A 212 11.28 -21.55 -8.62
C VAL A 212 10.78 -22.99 -8.63
N PRO A 213 9.66 -23.27 -7.96
CA PRO A 213 9.10 -24.60 -8.06
C PRO A 213 8.69 -24.80 -9.53
N PRO A 214 8.87 -26.00 -10.11
CA PRO A 214 8.56 -26.24 -11.52
C PRO A 214 7.09 -25.93 -11.82
N VAL A 215 6.79 -24.73 -12.35
CA VAL A 215 5.54 -24.14 -12.91
C VAL A 215 4.20 -24.44 -12.19
N ASN A 216 4.18 -25.31 -11.18
CA ASN A 216 3.00 -26.00 -10.67
C ASN A 216 3.08 -26.33 -9.17
N ILE A 217 4.13 -25.92 -8.45
CA ILE A 217 4.15 -26.07 -7.00
C ILE A 217 3.83 -24.71 -6.38
N THR A 218 2.67 -24.65 -5.77
CA THR A 218 2.25 -23.56 -4.90
C THR A 218 3.26 -23.39 -3.77
N ASN A 219 3.75 -22.17 -3.57
CA ASN A 219 4.52 -21.83 -2.38
C ASN A 219 3.55 -21.83 -1.20
N VAL A 220 3.44 -22.97 -0.51
CA VAL A 220 2.45 -23.22 0.54
C VAL A 220 2.55 -22.16 1.64
N GLU A 221 3.78 -21.83 2.07
CA GLU A 221 4.03 -20.80 3.09
C GLU A 221 3.57 -19.41 2.64
N PHE A 222 3.84 -19.06 1.37
CA PHE A 222 3.40 -17.79 0.81
C PHE A 222 1.87 -17.74 0.74
N ASN A 223 1.21 -18.80 0.28
CA ASN A 223 -0.26 -18.86 0.27
C ASN A 223 -0.86 -18.80 1.68
N GLU A 224 -0.22 -19.40 2.68
CA GLU A 224 -0.67 -19.30 4.08
C GLU A 224 -0.66 -17.86 4.61
N ILE A 225 0.38 -17.10 4.29
CA ILE A 225 0.47 -15.67 4.63
C ILE A 225 -0.69 -14.89 4.02
N ILE A 226 -0.92 -15.16 2.74
CA ILE A 226 -1.93 -14.51 1.94
C ILE A 226 -3.32 -14.81 2.51
N MET A 227 -3.60 -16.08 2.85
CA MET A 227 -4.81 -16.50 3.56
C MET A 227 -4.96 -15.86 4.96
N ARG A 228 -3.87 -15.54 5.68
CA ARG A 228 -3.95 -14.85 6.97
C ARG A 228 -4.47 -13.42 6.80
N ILE A 229 -4.03 -12.71 5.75
CA ILE A 229 -4.52 -11.37 5.41
C ILE A 229 -6.02 -11.46 5.09
N GLU A 230 -6.41 -12.35 4.18
CA GLU A 230 -7.81 -12.59 3.80
C GLU A 230 -8.68 -12.84 5.03
N ASN A 231 -8.29 -13.80 5.87
CA ASN A 231 -9.03 -14.16 7.07
C ASN A 231 -9.13 -13.00 8.07
N ALA A 232 -8.11 -12.14 8.16
CA ALA A 232 -8.15 -10.97 9.02
C ALA A 232 -9.15 -9.91 8.50
N VAL A 233 -9.26 -9.74 7.18
CA VAL A 233 -10.29 -8.90 6.54
C VAL A 233 -11.67 -9.48 6.79
N ILE A 234 -11.91 -10.76 6.43
CA ILE A 234 -13.22 -11.43 6.55
C ILE A 234 -13.74 -11.40 8.00
N LYS A 235 -12.85 -11.50 8.99
CA LYS A 235 -13.21 -11.47 10.42
C LYS A 235 -13.35 -10.07 10.99
N GLY A 236 -13.04 -9.01 10.24
CA GLY A 236 -13.05 -7.63 10.72
C GLY A 236 -11.98 -7.34 11.77
N ASN A 237 -10.84 -8.04 11.71
CA ASN A 237 -9.77 -7.94 12.70
C ASN A 237 -8.68 -6.93 12.33
N LEU A 238 -8.80 -6.24 11.19
CA LEU A 238 -7.84 -5.24 10.72
C LEU A 238 -8.28 -3.83 11.10
N LEU A 239 -8.35 -3.58 12.42
CA LEU A 239 -8.46 -2.24 12.99
C LEU A 239 -7.07 -1.71 13.31
N ILE A 240 -6.68 -0.65 12.63
CA ILE A 240 -5.32 -0.11 12.66
C ILE A 240 -5.38 1.25 13.35
N GLN A 241 -4.62 1.36 14.44
CA GLN A 241 -4.42 2.61 15.15
C GLN A 241 -3.02 3.14 14.85
N ILE A 242 -2.95 4.36 14.34
CA ILE A 242 -1.73 5.14 14.17
C ILE A 242 -1.92 6.51 14.82
N ASP A 243 -0.84 7.25 15.04
CA ASP A 243 -0.86 8.52 15.81
C ASP A 243 -1.96 9.52 15.40
N ASN A 244 -2.40 9.47 14.14
CA ASN A 244 -3.37 10.38 13.55
C ASN A 244 -4.78 9.79 13.39
N GLY A 245 -5.08 8.62 13.96
CA GLY A 245 -6.44 8.12 14.06
C GLY A 245 -6.64 6.62 13.92
N THR A 246 -7.91 6.24 13.78
CA THR A 246 -8.36 4.86 13.65
C THR A 246 -8.80 4.56 12.21
N TYR A 247 -8.31 3.44 11.67
CA TYR A 247 -8.47 3.01 10.29
C TYR A 247 -8.95 1.57 10.26
N TYR A 248 -9.91 1.25 9.40
CA TYR A 248 -10.49 -0.08 9.32
C TYR A 248 -10.40 -0.62 7.90
N VAL A 249 -9.77 -1.77 7.68
CA VAL A 249 -9.75 -2.39 6.36
C VAL A 249 -11.13 -3.00 6.09
N SER A 250 -11.93 -2.33 5.27
CA SER A 250 -13.31 -2.71 4.99
C SER A 250 -13.42 -3.65 3.80
N GLN A 251 -12.51 -3.55 2.82
CA GLN A 251 -12.48 -4.45 1.67
C GLN A 251 -11.04 -4.75 1.22
N MET A 252 -10.87 -5.90 0.58
CA MET A 252 -9.64 -6.31 -0.09
C MET A 252 -9.97 -6.97 -1.43
N THR A 253 -9.19 -6.66 -2.45
CA THR A 253 -9.37 -7.19 -3.81
C THR A 253 -8.03 -7.65 -4.37
N TYR A 254 -7.99 -8.83 -5.00
CA TYR A 254 -6.80 -9.29 -5.73
C TYR A 254 -6.65 -8.63 -7.08
N CYS A 255 -5.43 -8.18 -7.37
CA CYS A 255 -5.04 -7.61 -8.65
C CYS A 255 -4.35 -8.68 -9.51
N LEU A 256 -4.81 -8.85 -10.75
CA LEU A 256 -4.20 -9.75 -11.75
C LEU A 256 -3.15 -9.08 -12.62
N ASP A 257 -3.14 -7.76 -12.66
CA ASP A 257 -2.14 -6.95 -13.31
C ASP A 257 -1.68 -5.85 -12.34
N ALA A 258 -0.55 -5.23 -12.65
CA ALA A 258 0.06 -4.27 -11.73
C ALA A 258 -0.49 -2.84 -11.86
N LYS A 259 -1.54 -2.65 -12.68
CA LYS A 259 -2.44 -1.49 -12.63
C LYS A 259 -3.72 -1.79 -11.86
N CYS A 260 -3.88 -3.03 -11.39
CA CYS A 260 -5.09 -3.57 -10.81
C CYS A 260 -6.35 -3.30 -11.66
N TYR A 261 -6.25 -3.34 -12.99
CA TYR A 261 -7.40 -3.18 -13.89
C TYR A 261 -8.24 -4.46 -13.98
N ALA A 262 -7.60 -5.61 -13.97
CA ALA A 262 -8.20 -6.92 -13.83
C ALA A 262 -8.09 -7.39 -12.38
N THR A 263 -9.22 -7.86 -11.84
CA THR A 263 -9.33 -8.36 -10.47
C THR A 263 -10.04 -9.72 -10.46
N THR A 264 -9.82 -10.52 -9.42
CA THR A 264 -10.49 -11.83 -9.28
C THR A 264 -11.46 -11.85 -8.10
N GLU A 265 -10.90 -11.77 -6.91
CA GLU A 265 -11.50 -12.16 -5.66
C GLU A 265 -11.61 -10.92 -4.77
N ASN A 266 -12.81 -10.73 -4.22
CA ASN A 266 -13.15 -9.62 -3.35
C ASN A 266 -13.54 -10.15 -1.98
N TYR A 267 -12.93 -9.60 -0.95
CA TYR A 267 -13.21 -9.89 0.44
C TYR A 267 -13.72 -8.63 1.10
N SER A 268 -14.83 -8.77 1.84
CA SER A 268 -15.44 -7.68 2.59
C SER A 268 -15.44 -8.02 4.06
N ALA A 269 -15.01 -7.05 4.87
CA ALA A 269 -15.13 -7.14 6.31
C ALA A 269 -16.58 -6.86 6.75
N PRO A 270 -17.00 -7.33 7.93
CA PRO A 270 -18.24 -6.87 8.55
C PRO A 270 -18.23 -5.34 8.72
N PRO A 271 -19.39 -4.67 8.72
CA PRO A 271 -19.45 -3.24 9.03
C PRO A 271 -18.74 -2.94 10.35
N TYR A 272 -17.90 -1.91 10.37
CA TYR A 272 -17.27 -1.48 11.60
C TYR A 272 -18.34 -1.05 12.62
N ALA A 273 -18.36 -1.72 13.77
CA ALA A 273 -19.16 -1.34 14.91
C ALA A 273 -18.21 -1.02 16.06
N PRO A 274 -18.16 0.24 16.56
CA PRO A 274 -17.33 0.55 17.71
C PRO A 274 -17.76 -0.35 18.87
N LYS A 275 -16.80 -1.10 19.45
CA LYS A 275 -17.02 -1.81 20.70
C LYS A 275 -17.16 -0.74 21.78
N ASN A 276 -18.38 -0.28 22.01
CA ASN A 276 -18.67 0.64 23.08
C ASN A 276 -18.11 0.04 24.37
N GLY A 277 -17.09 0.69 24.95
CA GLY A 277 -16.84 0.59 26.37
C GLY A 277 -18.17 0.85 27.07
N SER A 278 -18.52 -0.04 27.99
CA SER A 278 -19.78 -0.03 28.73
C SER A 278 -20.14 1.39 29.20
N ASN A 279 -21.07 2.02 28.50
CA ASN A 279 -22.03 2.95 29.09
C ASN A 279 -23.41 2.45 28.64
N ASN A 280 -23.82 1.36 29.28
CA ASN A 280 -25.23 1.05 29.45
C ASN A 280 -25.86 2.23 30.19
N ASN A 281 -26.43 3.21 29.47
CA ASN A 281 -27.49 4.11 29.97
C ASN A 281 -27.96 5.03 28.84
N ALA A 282 -28.77 4.46 27.95
CA ALA A 282 -29.67 5.08 26.95
C ALA A 282 -29.65 4.06 25.82
N TYR A 283 -30.56 3.09 25.74
CA TYR A 283 -31.93 3.26 25.29
C TYR A 283 -32.78 2.11 25.86
N CYS A 284 -33.27 2.26 27.08
CA CYS A 284 -34.27 1.33 27.64
C CYS A 284 -35.40 2.07 28.35
N PHE A 285 -35.70 3.31 27.92
CA PHE A 285 -36.76 4.14 28.50
C PHE A 285 -38.01 4.29 27.62
N SER A 286 -38.04 3.73 26.41
CA SER A 286 -39.20 3.93 25.51
C SER A 286 -40.27 2.83 25.59
N ILE A 287 -39.94 1.64 26.08
CA ILE A 287 -40.91 0.51 26.10
C ILE A 287 -41.70 0.43 27.42
N ILE A 288 -41.15 0.89 28.54
CA ILE A 288 -41.86 0.83 29.84
C ILE A 288 -42.97 1.90 29.93
N PHE A 289 -42.81 3.04 29.27
CA PHE A 289 -43.83 4.11 29.29
C PHE A 289 -45.10 3.74 28.49
N PHE A 290 -44.96 2.94 27.42
CA PHE A 290 -46.10 2.49 26.61
C PHE A 290 -46.94 1.41 27.31
N PHE A 291 -46.32 0.55 28.12
CA PHE A 291 -47.04 -0.45 28.93
C PHE A 291 -47.74 0.17 30.15
N LEU A 292 -47.17 1.22 30.76
CA LEU A 292 -47.83 1.91 31.87
C LEU A 292 -49.05 2.72 31.41
N PHE A 293 -49.00 3.34 30.22
CA PHE A 293 -50.14 4.09 29.68
C PHE A 293 -51.31 3.20 29.24
N THR A 294 -51.04 2.01 28.71
CA THR A 294 -52.09 1.05 28.31
C THR A 294 -52.76 0.39 29.52
N CYS A 295 -52.01 0.10 30.59
CA CYS A 295 -52.59 -0.38 31.84
C CYS A 295 -53.45 0.69 32.55
N PHE A 296 -53.06 1.96 32.52
CA PHE A 296 -53.84 3.03 33.17
C PHE A 296 -55.20 3.28 32.48
N PHE A 297 -55.24 3.18 31.13
CA PHE A 297 -56.50 3.31 30.38
C PHE A 297 -57.45 2.12 30.59
N CYS A 298 -56.93 0.89 30.73
CA CYS A 298 -57.77 -0.27 31.04
C CYS A 298 -58.40 -0.21 32.45
N ILE A 299 -57.76 0.45 33.41
CA ILE A 299 -58.29 0.61 34.77
C ILE A 299 -59.36 1.71 34.82
N LEU A 300 -59.19 2.81 34.07
CA LEU A 300 -60.19 3.89 34.02
C LEU A 300 -61.49 3.50 33.31
N ILE A 301 -61.44 2.64 32.28
CA ILE A 301 -62.65 2.17 31.57
C ILE A 301 -63.49 1.22 32.45
N ARG A 302 -62.92 0.58 33.48
CA ARG A 302 -63.68 -0.25 34.42
C ARG A 302 -64.39 0.52 35.53
N PHE A 303 -64.03 1.77 35.79
CA PHE A 303 -64.65 2.58 36.85
C PHE A 303 -65.84 3.43 36.39
N THR A 304 -66.04 3.63 35.08
CA THR A 304 -67.20 4.34 34.53
C THR A 304 -68.40 3.45 34.18
N ALA A 305 -68.31 2.14 34.41
CA ALA A 305 -69.40 1.18 34.18
C ALA A 305 -70.12 0.72 35.47
N LEU A 306 -69.80 1.33 36.61
CA LEU A 306 -70.41 1.07 37.92
C LEU A 306 -70.74 2.40 38.62
N TYR A 307 -71.55 3.25 37.98
CA TYR A 307 -72.42 4.25 38.60
C TYR A 307 -73.56 4.59 37.63
#